data_AF-A0A914GK60-F1
#
_entry.id   AF-A0A914GK60-F1
#
_cell.length_a   1.000
_cell.length_b   1.000
_cell.length_c   1.000
_cell.angle_alpha   90.00
_cell.angle_beta   90.00
_cell.angle_gamma   90.00
#
_symmetry.space_group_name_H-M   'P 1'
#
loop_
_entity.id
_entity.type
_entity.pdbx_description
1 polymer ?
#
loop_
_entity_poly.entity_id
_entity_poly.type
_entity_poly.pdbx_seq_one_letter_code
_entity_poly.pdbx_strand_id
1 'polypeptide(L)'
;MVLYLFKNGLFFLLFVYYGFEAGVSAEVINDATILTGCSSHCTLNFDKNLECWNKTLKFYEQTLVGGLRHYSNVLTNIGFWSIRNKKPPIDFKKYGGETIARMRKIEPGNAEDEDAVIEPTDYEQIVEKLVEKSQIAFETMVRKDNPNQIPLPSVCPLGCEKAWDPWYLMFLISAGISVILGFVTMIFVWFLDKRDTEEARLELAECEIVKLQPKESIADKIK
;
A
#
# COMPACT_ATOMS: atom_id res chain seq x y z
N MET A 1 27.31 10.78 -31.17
CA MET A 1 25.91 10.31 -31.00
C MET A 1 25.70 9.50 -29.71
N VAL A 2 26.60 8.56 -29.34
CA VAL A 2 26.50 7.74 -28.11
C VAL A 2 26.49 8.55 -26.79
N LEU A 3 27.17 9.70 -26.74
CA LEU A 3 27.23 10.56 -25.55
C LEU A 3 25.93 11.32 -25.20
N TYR A 4 25.02 11.52 -26.17
CA TYR A 4 23.75 12.21 -25.92
C TYR A 4 22.68 11.29 -25.32
N LEU A 5 22.73 9.99 -25.65
CA LEU A 5 21.84 8.98 -25.08
C LEU A 5 22.13 8.73 -23.59
N PHE A 6 23.40 8.78 -23.18
CA PHE A 6 23.78 8.63 -21.76
C PHE A 6 23.33 9.81 -20.88
N LYS A 7 23.34 11.03 -21.43
CA LYS A 7 23.00 12.24 -20.66
C LYS A 7 21.51 12.34 -20.32
N ASN A 8 20.64 11.87 -21.22
CA ASN A 8 19.19 11.86 -21.01
C ASN A 8 18.70 10.62 -20.24
N GLY A 9 19.37 9.46 -20.39
CA GLY A 9 19.03 8.25 -19.62
C GLY A 9 19.35 8.36 -18.13
N LEU A 10 20.44 9.05 -17.76
CA LEU A 10 20.83 9.26 -16.36
C LEU A 10 19.83 10.19 -15.62
N PHE A 11 19.25 11.17 -16.32
CA PHE A 11 18.26 12.08 -15.76
C PHE A 11 16.93 11.35 -15.47
N PHE A 12 16.55 10.38 -16.31
CA PHE A 12 15.36 9.56 -16.12
C PHE A 12 15.51 8.61 -14.92
N LEU A 13 16.69 8.00 -14.76
CA LEU A 13 17.00 7.15 -13.60
C LEU A 13 17.00 7.95 -12.28
N LEU A 14 17.51 9.19 -12.28
CA LEU A 14 17.46 10.07 -11.11
C LEU A 14 16.03 10.47 -10.75
N PHE A 15 15.15 10.74 -11.72
CA PHE A 15 13.74 11.06 -11.46
C PHE A 15 12.96 9.88 -10.87
N VAL A 16 13.25 8.66 -11.34
CA VAL A 16 12.66 7.43 -10.79
C VAL A 16 13.22 7.11 -9.40
N TYR A 17 14.50 7.36 -9.15
CA TYR A 17 15.14 7.13 -7.86
C TYR A 17 14.69 8.14 -6.79
N TYR A 18 14.63 9.45 -7.13
CA TYR A 18 14.15 10.49 -6.20
C TYR A 18 12.63 10.52 -6.05
N GLY A 19 11.86 10.09 -7.05
CA GLY A 19 10.40 9.96 -6.94
C GLY A 19 9.95 8.83 -6.00
N PHE A 20 10.84 7.89 -5.68
CA PHE A 20 10.54 6.74 -4.82
C PHE A 20 10.61 7.08 -3.31
N GLU A 21 11.36 8.11 -2.90
CA GLU A 21 11.49 8.48 -1.48
C GLU A 21 10.42 9.46 -0.96
N ALA A 22 9.62 10.07 -1.82
CA ALA A 22 8.57 11.02 -1.40
C ALA A 22 7.25 10.35 -0.93
N GLY A 23 7.18 9.02 -0.92
CA GLY A 23 5.98 8.25 -0.60
C GLY A 23 5.97 7.60 0.79
N VAL A 24 6.54 8.24 1.81
CA VAL A 24 6.50 7.72 3.19
C VAL A 24 5.16 8.09 3.86
N SER A 25 4.25 7.12 3.83
CA SER A 25 3.29 6.77 4.89
C SER A 25 2.70 7.89 5.75
N ALA A 26 1.60 8.50 5.31
CA ALA A 26 0.73 9.32 6.19
C ALA A 26 -0.76 9.27 5.81
N GLU A 27 -1.26 8.16 5.26
CA GLU A 27 -2.62 8.13 4.69
C GLU A 27 -3.48 6.95 5.18
N VAL A 28 -3.32 6.55 6.45
CA VAL A 28 -4.26 5.60 7.09
C VAL A 28 -5.05 6.26 8.25
N ILE A 29 -4.78 7.53 8.58
CA ILE A 29 -5.52 8.23 9.64
C ILE A 29 -5.81 9.68 9.23
N ASN A 30 -6.55 9.88 8.13
CA ASN A 30 -6.98 11.23 7.70
C ASN A 30 -8.51 11.37 7.62
N ASP A 31 -9.24 10.53 8.35
CA ASP A 31 -10.65 10.81 8.62
C ASP A 31 -10.70 11.76 9.82
N ALA A 32 -10.82 13.07 9.56
CA ALA A 32 -10.87 14.11 10.58
C ALA A 32 -12.02 13.93 11.60
N THR A 33 -12.99 13.08 11.28
CA THR A 33 -14.12 12.67 12.13
C THR A 33 -13.77 11.52 13.09
N ILE A 34 -12.78 10.68 12.76
CA ILE A 34 -12.29 9.60 13.62
C ILE A 34 -11.29 10.16 14.64
N LEU A 35 -10.51 11.18 14.27
CA LEU A 35 -9.51 11.80 15.14
C LEU A 35 -10.05 12.85 16.12
N THR A 36 -11.34 13.19 16.09
CA THR A 36 -11.93 14.16 17.02
C THR A 36 -11.85 13.68 18.48
N GLY A 37 -10.86 14.18 19.23
CA GLY A 37 -10.65 13.86 20.65
C GLY A 37 -9.35 13.09 20.94
N CYS A 38 -8.59 12.66 19.92
CA CYS A 38 -7.29 12.03 20.10
C CYS A 38 -6.18 13.10 20.16
N SER A 39 -5.47 13.19 21.29
CA SER A 39 -4.30 14.06 21.43
C SER A 39 -3.25 13.40 22.32
N SER A 40 -2.04 13.20 21.80
CA SER A 40 -0.88 12.71 22.54
C SER A 40 -0.31 13.73 23.54
N HIS A 41 -0.82 14.96 23.53
CA HIS A 41 -0.38 16.04 24.42
C HIS A 41 -1.29 16.23 25.64
N CYS A 42 -2.43 15.54 25.71
CA CYS A 42 -3.26 15.54 26.92
C CYS A 42 -2.58 14.66 27.97
N THR A 43 -1.97 15.26 28.99
CA THR A 43 -1.42 14.53 30.14
C THR A 43 -2.12 14.98 31.41
N LEU A 44 -2.19 14.09 32.40
CA LEU A 44 -2.74 14.38 33.73
C LEU A 44 -2.02 15.56 34.42
N ASN A 45 -0.76 15.81 34.07
CA ASN A 45 0.07 16.86 34.67
C ASN A 45 -0.18 18.26 34.09
N PHE A 46 -0.59 18.35 32.81
CA PHE A 46 -0.76 19.64 32.13
C PHE A 46 -2.23 20.06 31.98
N ASP A 47 -3.18 19.12 32.09
CA ASP A 47 -4.62 19.40 31.96
C ASP A 47 -5.30 19.63 33.31
N LYS A 48 -5.30 20.88 33.79
CA LYS A 48 -5.91 21.27 35.07
C LYS A 48 -7.44 21.09 35.12
N ASN A 49 -8.12 21.13 33.97
CA ASN A 49 -9.58 21.07 33.89
C ASN A 49 -10.08 19.67 33.45
N LEU A 50 -9.17 18.73 33.17
CA LEU A 50 -9.45 17.36 32.72
C LEU A 50 -10.29 17.27 31.43
N GLU A 51 -10.50 18.37 30.72
CA GLU A 51 -11.37 18.40 29.55
C GLU A 51 -10.70 17.75 28.33
N CYS A 52 -9.38 17.95 28.18
CA CYS A 52 -8.55 17.30 27.17
C CYS A 52 -8.50 15.80 27.47
N TRP A 53 -8.18 15.46 28.71
CA TRP A 53 -8.08 14.08 29.19
C TRP A 53 -9.38 13.30 29.01
N ASN A 54 -10.53 13.85 29.43
CA ASN A 54 -11.82 13.18 29.32
C ASN A 54 -12.23 12.91 27.86
N LYS A 55 -11.90 13.81 26.93
CA LYS A 55 -12.17 13.59 25.49
C LYS A 55 -11.31 12.47 24.93
N THR A 56 -10.03 12.45 25.28
CA THR A 56 -9.08 11.42 24.86
C THR A 56 -9.39 10.06 25.49
N LEU A 57 -9.76 10.02 26.77
CA LEU A 57 -10.22 8.82 27.45
C LEU A 57 -11.44 8.21 26.73
N LYS A 58 -12.46 9.02 26.45
CA LYS A 58 -13.66 8.58 25.74
C LYS A 58 -13.32 8.00 24.35
N PHE A 59 -12.38 8.61 23.63
CA PHE A 59 -11.92 8.09 22.34
C PHE A 59 -11.27 6.71 22.47
N TYR A 60 -10.35 6.53 23.43
CA TYR A 60 -9.70 5.24 23.65
C TYR A 60 -10.66 4.18 24.17
N GLU A 61 -11.61 4.52 25.05
CA GLU A 61 -12.67 3.61 25.51
C GLU A 61 -13.51 3.09 24.33
N GLN A 62 -13.94 3.98 23.43
CA GLN A 62 -14.73 3.59 22.26
C GLN A 62 -13.93 2.71 21.30
N THR A 63 -12.66 3.06 21.09
CA THR A 63 -11.74 2.28 20.24
C THR A 63 -11.50 0.89 20.83
N LEU A 64 -11.23 0.81 22.13
CA LEU A 64 -11.03 -0.45 22.85
C LEU A 64 -12.27 -1.34 22.77
N VAL A 65 -13.45 -0.81 23.09
CA VAL A 65 -14.72 -1.55 22.97
C VAL A 65 -14.97 -2.00 21.53
N GLY A 66 -14.63 -1.17 20.55
CA GLY A 66 -14.67 -1.51 19.13
C GLY A 66 -13.77 -2.71 18.79
N GLY A 67 -12.52 -2.67 19.24
CA GLY A 67 -11.55 -3.77 19.08
C GLY A 67 -12.01 -5.07 19.73
N LEU A 68 -12.52 -5.02 20.97
CA LEU A 68 -13.03 -6.19 21.69
C LEU A 68 -14.26 -6.80 20.98
N ARG A 69 -15.19 -5.97 20.50
CA ARG A 69 -16.34 -6.43 19.70
C ARG A 69 -15.89 -7.09 18.40
N HIS A 70 -14.92 -6.48 17.72
CA HIS A 70 -14.36 -7.03 16.49
C HIS A 70 -13.71 -8.40 16.73
N TYR A 71 -12.90 -8.54 17.77
CA TYR A 71 -12.29 -9.83 18.15
C TYR A 71 -13.34 -10.92 18.38
N SER A 72 -14.40 -10.61 19.16
CA SER A 72 -15.50 -11.55 19.40
C SER A 72 -16.22 -11.95 18.10
N ASN A 73 -16.49 -10.98 17.21
CA ASN A 73 -17.09 -11.24 15.90
C ASN A 73 -16.20 -12.11 15.00
N VAL A 74 -14.89 -11.92 15.03
CA VAL A 74 -13.95 -12.76 14.28
C VAL A 74 -14.00 -14.20 14.79
N LEU A 75 -13.97 -14.42 16.11
CA LEU A 75 -14.04 -15.76 16.69
C LEU A 75 -15.33 -16.50 16.30
N THR A 76 -16.49 -15.83 16.40
CA THR A 76 -17.77 -16.44 16.01
C THR A 76 -17.84 -16.72 14.51
N ASN A 77 -17.31 -15.82 13.67
CA ASN A 77 -17.24 -15.99 12.22
C ASN A 77 -16.35 -17.17 11.79
N ILE A 78 -15.21 -17.39 12.45
CA ILE A 78 -14.37 -18.58 12.21
C ILE A 78 -15.15 -19.85 12.55
N GLY A 79 -15.94 -19.84 13.63
CA GLY A 79 -16.83 -20.94 13.98
C GLY A 79 -17.85 -21.24 12.90
N PHE A 80 -18.53 -20.21 12.38
CA PHE A 80 -19.50 -20.35 11.30
C PHE A 80 -18.86 -20.85 10.00
N TRP A 81 -17.67 -20.33 9.66
CA TRP A 81 -16.90 -20.81 8.52
C TRP A 81 -16.55 -22.29 8.66
N SER A 82 -16.15 -22.74 9.86
CA SER A 82 -15.81 -24.15 10.10
C SER A 82 -17.01 -25.08 9.84
N ILE A 83 -18.18 -24.73 10.36
CA ILE A 83 -19.43 -25.49 10.15
C ILE A 83 -19.76 -25.57 8.66
N ARG A 84 -19.74 -24.43 7.95
CA ARG A 84 -20.06 -24.37 6.51
C ARG A 84 -19.13 -25.23 5.66
N ASN A 85 -17.85 -25.27 6.02
CA ASN A 85 -16.83 -26.01 5.29
C ASN A 85 -16.66 -27.46 5.78
N LYS A 86 -17.58 -27.97 6.62
CA LYS A 86 -17.54 -29.32 7.20
C LYS A 86 -16.19 -29.63 7.87
N LYS A 87 -15.59 -28.60 8.48
CA LYS A 87 -14.34 -28.70 9.26
C LYS A 87 -14.69 -29.03 10.72
N PRO A 88 -13.72 -29.57 11.50
CA PRO A 88 -13.95 -29.85 12.90
C PRO A 88 -14.35 -28.58 13.67
N PRO A 89 -15.19 -28.71 14.71
CA PRO A 89 -15.62 -27.57 15.52
C PRO A 89 -14.41 -26.85 16.10
N ILE A 90 -14.51 -25.53 16.17
CA ILE A 90 -13.42 -24.70 16.69
C ILE A 90 -13.33 -24.84 18.21
N ASP A 91 -12.11 -24.91 18.73
CA ASP A 91 -11.87 -24.84 20.16
C ASP A 91 -11.61 -23.39 20.57
N PHE A 92 -12.66 -22.73 21.06
CA PHE A 92 -12.60 -21.34 21.53
C PHE A 92 -11.54 -21.14 22.61
N LYS A 93 -11.35 -22.11 23.52
CA LYS A 93 -10.36 -22.01 24.60
C LYS A 93 -8.93 -22.03 24.04
N LYS A 94 -8.68 -22.85 23.02
CA LYS A 94 -7.39 -22.86 22.33
C LYS A 94 -7.06 -21.50 21.72
N TYR A 95 -8.00 -20.87 21.02
CA TYR A 95 -7.79 -19.53 20.44
C TYR A 95 -7.59 -18.44 21.50
N GLY A 96 -8.28 -18.53 22.63
CA GLY A 96 -8.04 -17.66 23.78
C GLY A 96 -6.63 -17.80 24.34
N GLY A 97 -6.19 -19.04 24.59
CA GLY A 97 -4.84 -19.33 25.05
C GLY A 97 -3.75 -18.88 24.08
N GLU A 98 -3.95 -19.04 22.77
CA GLU A 98 -3.03 -18.53 21.75
C GLU A 98 -2.99 -17.00 21.73
N THR A 99 -4.12 -16.33 21.97
CA THR A 99 -4.21 -14.86 22.03
C THR A 99 -3.41 -14.35 23.22
N ILE A 100 -3.62 -14.92 24.41
CA ILE A 100 -2.86 -14.60 25.63
C ILE A 100 -1.36 -14.85 25.41
N ALA A 101 -0.99 -15.98 24.82
CA ALA A 101 0.40 -16.31 24.53
C ALA A 101 1.07 -15.34 23.54
N ARG A 102 0.31 -14.71 22.64
CA ARG A 102 0.79 -13.66 21.75
C ARG A 102 0.92 -12.32 22.47
N MET A 103 -0.07 -11.95 23.28
CA MET A 103 -0.03 -10.72 24.09
C MET A 103 1.16 -10.71 25.05
N ARG A 104 1.45 -11.84 25.71
CA ARG A 104 2.64 -12.00 26.58
C ARG A 104 3.99 -11.80 25.88
N LYS A 105 4.05 -11.90 24.55
CA LYS A 105 5.30 -11.73 23.78
C LYS A 105 5.56 -10.28 23.37
N ILE A 106 4.54 -9.43 23.43
CA ILE A 106 4.63 -8.04 23.02
C ILE A 106 4.90 -7.23 24.29
N GLU A 107 6.12 -6.73 24.41
CA GLU A 107 6.45 -5.77 25.46
C GLU A 107 5.81 -4.42 25.08
N PRO A 108 5.03 -3.78 25.97
CA PRO A 108 4.44 -2.48 25.69
C PRO A 108 5.55 -1.45 25.46
N GLY A 109 5.34 -0.52 24.53
CA GLY A 109 6.26 0.60 24.39
C GLY A 109 6.24 1.47 25.65
N ASN A 110 7.35 2.12 26.01
CA ASN A 110 7.44 2.99 27.19
C ASN A 110 6.35 4.09 27.24
N ALA A 111 5.82 4.52 26.08
CA ALA A 111 4.76 5.52 25.98
C ALA A 111 3.33 4.94 26.10
N GLU A 112 3.17 3.62 25.98
CA GLU A 112 1.88 2.93 26.03
C GLU A 112 1.52 2.46 27.45
N ASP A 113 2.53 2.25 28.28
CA ASP A 113 2.43 1.83 29.68
C ASP A 113 3.27 2.74 30.58
N GLU A 114 3.01 4.05 30.48
CA GLU A 114 3.52 5.02 31.44
C GLU A 114 3.10 4.56 32.85
N ASP A 115 4.08 4.32 33.72
CA ASP A 115 3.94 3.81 35.09
C ASP A 115 3.60 2.32 35.30
N ALA A 116 3.73 1.45 34.28
CA ALA A 116 3.48 0.00 34.42
C ALA A 116 2.08 -0.32 35.01
N VAL A 117 1.08 0.45 34.59
CA VAL A 117 -0.29 0.40 35.10
C VAL A 117 -0.98 -0.90 34.68
N ILE A 118 -0.56 -1.51 33.57
CA ILE A 118 -1.20 -2.72 33.03
C ILE A 118 -0.51 -3.97 33.58
N GLU A 119 -1.18 -4.69 34.48
CA GLU A 119 -0.66 -5.98 34.95
C GLU A 119 -0.92 -7.07 33.89
N PRO A 120 0.01 -8.03 33.69
CA PRO A 120 -0.20 -9.17 32.82
C PRO A 120 -1.50 -9.96 33.05
N THR A 121 -2.02 -9.93 34.27
CA THR A 121 -3.23 -10.65 34.67
C THR A 121 -4.52 -9.96 34.22
N ASP A 122 -4.47 -8.67 33.88
CA ASP A 122 -5.66 -7.89 33.50
C ASP A 122 -6.16 -8.25 32.10
N TYR A 123 -5.25 -8.32 31.12
CA TYR A 123 -5.66 -8.70 29.76
C TYR A 123 -6.05 -10.18 29.66
N GLU A 124 -5.52 -11.05 30.52
CA GLU A 124 -5.88 -12.47 30.56
C GLU A 124 -7.36 -12.64 30.92
N GLN A 125 -7.80 -11.97 31.98
CA GLN A 125 -9.21 -11.99 32.39
C GLN A 125 -10.14 -11.42 31.32
N ILE A 126 -9.71 -10.37 30.62
CA ILE A 126 -10.48 -9.76 29.54
C ILE A 126 -10.64 -10.75 28.38
N VAL A 127 -9.54 -11.37 27.93
CA VAL A 127 -9.56 -12.33 26.82
C VAL A 127 -10.38 -13.56 27.18
N GLU A 128 -10.21 -14.13 28.38
CA GLU A 128 -10.97 -15.30 28.84
C GLU A 128 -12.48 -15.03 28.85
N LYS A 129 -12.91 -13.90 29.44
CA LYS A 129 -14.32 -13.51 29.45
C LYS A 129 -14.85 -13.26 28.03
N LEU A 130 -14.05 -12.66 27.17
CA LEU A 130 -14.46 -12.36 25.79
C LEU A 130 -14.64 -13.65 24.98
N VAL A 131 -13.73 -14.61 25.15
CA VAL A 131 -13.79 -15.94 24.54
C VAL A 131 -15.01 -16.71 25.05
N GLU A 132 -15.26 -16.73 26.35
CA GLU A 132 -16.43 -17.37 26.96
C GLU A 132 -17.74 -16.79 26.38
N LYS A 133 -17.87 -15.47 26.34
CA LYS A 133 -19.04 -14.80 25.77
C LYS A 133 -19.21 -15.07 24.28
N SER A 134 -18.10 -15.12 23.53
CA SER A 134 -18.13 -15.45 22.09
C SER A 134 -18.60 -16.89 21.84
N GLN A 135 -18.17 -17.84 22.66
CA GLN A 135 -18.58 -19.24 22.58
C GLN A 135 -20.08 -19.39 22.87
N ILE A 136 -20.56 -18.78 23.96
CA ILE A 136 -21.99 -18.79 24.32
C ILE A 136 -22.84 -18.17 23.20
N ALA A 137 -22.39 -17.05 22.64
CA ALA A 137 -23.07 -16.38 21.54
C ALA A 137 -23.14 -17.28 20.29
N PHE A 138 -22.02 -17.91 19.93
CA PHE A 138 -21.94 -18.86 18.83
C PHE A 138 -22.88 -20.05 19.02
N GLU A 139 -22.83 -20.72 20.17
CA GLU A 139 -23.68 -21.86 20.48
C GLU A 139 -25.18 -21.49 20.46
N THR A 140 -25.51 -20.29 20.93
CA THR A 140 -26.89 -19.78 20.91
C THR A 140 -27.38 -19.55 19.48
N MET A 141 -26.53 -19.04 18.59
CA MET A 141 -26.87 -18.82 17.18
C MET A 141 -26.97 -20.15 16.42
N VAL A 142 -26.01 -21.06 16.62
CA VAL A 142 -26.03 -22.41 16.00
C VAL A 142 -27.24 -23.22 16.44
N ARG A 143 -27.69 -23.09 17.71
CA ARG A 143 -28.89 -23.79 18.22
C ARG A 143 -30.20 -23.22 17.66
N LYS A 144 -30.23 -21.92 17.34
CA LYS A 144 -31.42 -21.23 16.84
C LYS A 144 -31.64 -21.40 15.34
N ASP A 145 -30.58 -21.54 14.55
CA ASP A 145 -30.69 -21.67 13.10
C ASP A 145 -30.80 -23.12 12.64
N ASN A 146 -31.68 -23.36 11.67
CA ASN A 146 -31.57 -24.54 10.81
C ASN A 146 -30.17 -24.51 10.14
N PRO A 147 -29.49 -25.65 9.94
CA PRO A 147 -28.14 -25.70 9.36
C PRO A 147 -28.03 -25.07 7.96
N ASN A 148 -29.15 -24.76 7.31
CA ASN A 148 -29.25 -24.09 6.01
C ASN A 148 -29.35 -22.55 6.10
N GLN A 149 -29.39 -21.97 7.30
CA GLN A 149 -29.67 -20.55 7.52
C GLN A 149 -28.68 -19.85 8.45
N ILE A 150 -27.47 -20.40 8.60
CA ILE A 150 -26.38 -19.77 9.34
C ILE A 150 -26.21 -18.34 8.79
N PRO A 151 -26.38 -17.27 9.60
CA PRO A 151 -26.31 -15.89 9.14
C PRO A 151 -24.99 -15.70 8.40
N LEU A 152 -25.06 -15.25 7.14
CA LEU A 152 -23.85 -14.81 6.45
C LEU A 152 -23.15 -13.83 7.39
N PRO A 153 -21.83 -13.96 7.62
CA PRO A 153 -21.09 -12.93 8.32
C PRO A 153 -21.45 -11.64 7.58
N SER A 154 -22.22 -10.77 8.24
CA SER A 154 -22.59 -9.49 7.66
C SER A 154 -21.27 -8.76 7.56
N VAL A 155 -20.70 -8.77 6.35
CA VAL A 155 -19.37 -8.27 6.05
C VAL A 155 -18.29 -9.20 6.64
N CYS A 156 -17.57 -9.91 5.76
CA CYS A 156 -16.22 -10.36 6.13
C CYS A 156 -15.50 -9.12 6.66
N PRO A 157 -14.79 -9.16 7.81
CA PRO A 157 -13.89 -8.06 8.11
C PRO A 157 -13.00 -7.93 6.87
N LEU A 158 -13.08 -6.77 6.20
CA LEU A 158 -12.18 -6.46 5.10
C LEU A 158 -10.81 -6.82 5.65
N GLY A 159 -10.13 -7.78 5.00
CA GLY A 159 -8.83 -8.20 5.47
C GLY A 159 -8.01 -6.94 5.71
N CYS A 160 -7.10 -6.97 6.69
CA CYS A 160 -6.07 -5.94 6.83
C CYS A 160 -5.07 -5.97 5.64
N GLU A 161 -5.51 -6.48 4.49
CA GLU A 161 -4.91 -6.34 3.19
C GLU A 161 -5.11 -4.88 2.80
N LYS A 162 -4.07 -4.08 3.04
CA LYS A 162 -3.94 -2.70 2.59
C LYS A 162 -4.53 -2.57 1.20
N ALA A 163 -5.55 -1.72 1.01
CA ALA A 163 -6.20 -1.56 -0.30
C ALA A 163 -5.15 -1.39 -1.39
N TRP A 164 -5.02 -2.38 -2.27
CA TRP A 164 -4.03 -2.44 -3.34
C TRP A 164 -4.32 -1.41 -4.44
N ASP A 165 -5.48 -0.77 -4.39
CA ASP A 165 -6.05 0.06 -5.45
C ASP A 165 -5.22 1.31 -5.81
N PRO A 166 -4.68 2.11 -4.86
CA PRO A 166 -3.97 3.34 -5.22
C PRO A 166 -2.62 3.05 -5.87
N TRP A 167 -1.88 2.06 -5.34
CA TRP A 167 -0.56 1.67 -5.83
C TRP A 167 -0.63 1.00 -7.21
N TYR A 168 -1.63 0.16 -7.42
CA TYR A 168 -1.87 -0.47 -8.71
C TYR A 168 -2.24 0.56 -9.79
N LEU A 169 -3.07 1.55 -9.45
CA LEU A 169 -3.41 2.64 -10.36
C LEU A 169 -2.19 3.50 -10.72
N MET A 170 -1.34 3.84 -9.74
CA MET A 170 -0.09 4.56 -9.97
C MET A 170 0.86 3.77 -10.88
N PHE A 171 0.96 2.45 -10.68
CA PHE A 171 1.74 1.57 -11.54
C PHE A 171 1.22 1.56 -12.99
N LEU A 172 -0.10 1.45 -13.18
CA LEU A 172 -0.71 1.45 -14.51
C LEU A 172 -0.48 2.77 -15.25
N ILE A 173 -0.63 3.91 -14.56
CA ILE A 173 -0.38 5.23 -15.15
C ILE A 173 1.09 5.36 -15.56
N SER A 174 2.02 4.96 -14.68
CA SER A 174 3.46 5.00 -14.95
C SER A 174 3.87 4.12 -16.14
N ALA A 175 3.33 2.88 -16.19
CA ALA A 175 3.55 1.97 -17.31
C ALA A 175 3.01 2.55 -18.63
N GLY A 176 1.81 3.15 -18.60
CA GLY A 176 1.20 3.79 -19.76
C GLY A 176 2.03 4.95 -20.32
N ILE A 177 2.51 5.85 -19.45
CA ILE A 177 3.37 6.97 -19.84
C ILE A 177 4.68 6.46 -20.46
N SER A 178 5.26 5.40 -19.90
CA SER A 178 6.51 4.82 -20.40
C SER A 178 6.36 4.25 -21.81
N VAL A 179 5.24 3.59 -22.12
CA VAL A 179 4.95 3.08 -23.47
C VAL A 179 4.76 4.24 -24.46
N ILE A 180 4.05 5.29 -24.08
CA ILE A 180 3.84 6.47 -24.93
C ILE A 180 5.18 7.16 -25.25
N LEU A 181 6.04 7.35 -24.23
CA LEU A 181 7.38 7.92 -24.43
C LEU A 181 8.25 7.05 -25.33
N GLY A 182 8.20 5.72 -25.17
CA GLY A 182 8.87 4.77 -26.06
C GLY A 182 8.40 4.89 -27.52
N PHE A 183 7.11 5.08 -27.72
CA PHE A 183 6.55 5.24 -29.08
C PHE A 183 6.94 6.58 -29.71
N VAL A 184 6.88 7.68 -28.96
CA VAL A 184 7.29 9.01 -29.44
C VAL A 184 8.77 9.04 -29.80
N THR A 185 9.62 8.43 -28.98
CA THR A 185 11.07 8.36 -29.24
C THR A 185 11.39 7.52 -30.47
N MET A 186 10.71 6.38 -30.67
CA MET A 186 10.80 5.57 -31.89
C MET A 186 10.43 6.36 -33.15
N ILE A 187 9.32 7.10 -33.11
CA ILE A 187 8.91 7.95 -34.23
C ILE A 187 9.97 9.03 -34.52
N PHE A 188 10.48 9.67 -33.47
CA PHE A 188 11.47 10.74 -33.62
C PHE A 188 12.78 10.23 -34.23
N VAL A 189 13.26 9.06 -33.79
CA VAL A 189 14.44 8.41 -34.36
C VAL A 189 14.21 8.06 -35.84
N TRP A 190 13.03 7.54 -36.19
CA TRP A 190 12.69 7.23 -37.58
C TRP A 190 12.68 8.47 -38.48
N PHE A 191 12.17 9.61 -38.00
CA PHE A 191 12.21 10.87 -38.75
C PHE A 191 13.64 11.39 -38.95
N LEU A 192 14.49 11.28 -37.92
CA LEU A 192 15.89 11.66 -38.04
C LEU A 192 16.65 10.76 -39.03
N ASP A 193 16.49 9.44 -38.93
CA ASP A 193 17.10 8.47 -39.83
C ASP A 193 16.69 8.69 -41.30
N LYS A 194 15.40 8.99 -41.51
CA LYS A 194 14.90 9.34 -42.83
C LYS A 194 15.56 10.61 -43.39
N ARG A 195 15.75 11.64 -42.56
CA ARG A 195 16.37 12.89 -42.99
C ARG A 195 17.85 12.69 -43.33
N ASP A 196 18.59 11.98 -42.47
CA ASP A 196 20.01 11.69 -42.69
C ASP A 196 20.20 10.84 -43.97
N THR A 197 19.28 9.92 -44.26
CA THR A 197 19.29 9.12 -45.49
C THR A 197 19.08 9.99 -46.74
N GLU A 198 18.18 10.97 -46.69
CA GLU A 198 17.94 11.88 -47.82
C GLU A 198 19.12 12.85 -48.03
N GLU A 199 19.72 13.35 -46.96
CA GLU A 199 20.95 14.18 -47.03
C GLU A 199 22.11 13.40 -47.65
N ALA A 200 22.34 12.15 -47.23
CA ALA A 200 23.39 11.30 -47.80
C ALA A 200 23.18 10.99 -49.29
N ARG A 201 21.93 10.87 -49.75
CA ARG A 201 21.61 10.67 -51.17
C ARG A 201 21.92 11.90 -52.02
N LEU A 202 21.65 13.10 -51.50
CA LEU A 202 21.97 14.36 -52.17
C LEU A 202 23.49 14.53 -52.33
N GLU A 203 24.27 14.25 -51.29
CA GLU A 203 25.75 14.31 -51.36
C GLU A 203 26.34 13.33 -52.37
N LEU A 204 25.79 12.10 -52.46
CA LEU A 204 26.21 11.11 -53.45
C LEU A 204 25.89 11.55 -54.88
N ALA A 205 24.72 12.16 -55.10
CA ALA A 205 24.32 12.68 -56.41
C ALA A 205 25.22 13.83 -56.86
N GLU A 206 25.58 14.76 -55.96
CA GLU A 206 26.51 15.84 -56.25
C GLU A 206 27.93 15.31 -56.60
N CYS A 207 28.41 14.28 -55.89
CA CYS A 207 29.69 13.64 -56.19
C CYS A 207 29.72 12.97 -57.58
N GLU A 208 28.61 12.39 -58.03
CA GLU A 208 28.53 11.76 -59.34
C GLU A 208 28.52 12.80 -60.47
N ILE A 209 27.83 13.93 -60.29
CA ILE A 209 27.86 15.06 -61.23
C ILE A 209 29.28 15.64 -61.35
N VAL A 210 30.01 15.79 -60.25
CA VAL A 210 31.40 16.29 -60.27
C VAL A 210 32.36 15.32 -60.97
N LYS A 211 32.16 14.01 -60.87
CA LYS A 211 32.97 13.01 -61.60
C LYS A 211 32.74 13.03 -63.12
N LEU A 212 31.55 13.46 -63.56
CA LEU A 212 31.19 13.54 -64.98
C LEU A 212 31.64 14.85 -65.64
N GLN A 213 32.15 15.83 -64.89
CA GLN A 213 32.81 17.00 -65.46
C GLN A 213 34.15 16.55 -66.09
N PRO A 214 34.32 16.64 -67.42
CA PRO A 214 35.55 16.18 -68.08
C PRO A 214 36.76 17.00 -67.60
N LYS A 215 37.91 16.32 -67.44
CA LYS A 215 39.25 16.90 -67.22
C LYS A 215 39.73 17.73 -68.44
N GLU A 216 38.92 18.67 -68.92
CA GLU A 216 39.19 19.44 -70.15
C GLU A 216 39.85 20.81 -69.89
N SER A 217 40.28 21.10 -68.65
CA SER A 217 40.79 22.45 -68.29
C SER A 217 42.30 22.53 -68.01
N ILE A 218 43.04 21.42 -68.02
CA ILE A 218 44.49 21.44 -67.70
C ILE A 218 45.39 21.20 -68.93
N ALA A 219 44.86 20.67 -70.03
CA ALA A 219 45.65 20.45 -71.25
C ALA A 219 45.88 21.72 -72.10
N ASP A 220 45.07 22.77 -71.94
CA ASP A 220 45.13 23.99 -72.76
C ASP A 220 45.90 25.17 -72.12
N LYS A 221 46.56 24.95 -70.98
CA LYS A 221 47.39 25.97 -70.29
C LYS A 221 48.90 25.68 -70.28
N ILE A 222 49.36 24.67 -71.01
CA ILE A 222 50.78 24.41 -71.23
C ILE A 222 51.05 24.49 -72.74
N LYS A 223 51.07 25.71 -73.26
CA LYS A 223 51.68 26.06 -74.54
C LYS A 223 52.33 27.42 -74.42
#